data_AF-W1Y1R5-F1
#
_entry.id   AF-W1Y1R5-F1
#
_cell.length_a   1.000
_cell.length_b   1.000
_cell.length_c   1.000
_cell.angle_alpha   90.00
_cell.angle_beta   90.00
_cell.angle_gamma   90.00
#
_symmetry.space_group_name_H-M   'P 1'
#
loop_
_entity.id
_entity.type
_entity.pdbx_description
1 polymer ?
#
loop_
_entity_poly.entity_id
_entity_poly.type
_entity_poly.pdbx_seq_one_letter_code
_entity_poly.pdbx_strand_id
1 'polypeptide(L)'
;PQIFNDEVVVPAFLNRGVSLEDARDYSVVGCVELSIPGRTYGLHDIAMFNLLKVMEICLHENEGNAALTYEGLLEQIRAKISHYITLMVEGSNICDIGHRDWAPVPLLSSFISDCLEKGRDITDGG
;
A
#
# COMPACT_ATOMS: atom_id res chain seq x y z
N PRO A 1 19.87 -15.14 -3.52
CA PRO A 1 18.42 -15.16 -3.20
C PRO A 1 18.14 -14.04 -2.20
N GLN A 2 16.93 -13.47 -2.22
CA GLN A 2 16.48 -12.60 -1.14
C GLN A 2 16.12 -13.45 0.09
N ILE A 3 16.21 -12.86 1.27
CA ILE A 3 15.95 -13.53 2.55
C ILE A 3 14.72 -12.88 3.18
N PHE A 4 13.68 -13.68 3.41
CA PHE A 4 12.44 -13.27 4.05
C PHE A 4 12.28 -14.00 5.38
N ASN A 5 11.71 -13.33 6.38
CA ASN A 5 11.61 -13.85 7.75
C ASN A 5 10.17 -14.20 8.11
N ASP A 6 9.85 -15.50 8.10
CA ASP A 6 8.52 -16.02 8.43
C ASP A 6 8.04 -15.59 9.82
N GLU A 7 8.95 -15.47 10.80
CA GLU A 7 8.62 -15.05 12.17
C GLU A 7 8.13 -13.59 12.24
N VAL A 8 8.33 -12.81 11.18
CA VAL A 8 7.81 -11.44 11.03
C VAL A 8 6.65 -11.41 10.05
N VAL A 9 6.77 -12.12 8.92
CA VAL A 9 5.77 -12.11 7.85
C VAL A 9 4.45 -12.73 8.28
N VAL A 10 4.48 -13.93 8.87
CA VAL A 10 3.25 -14.64 9.24
C VAL A 10 2.44 -13.82 10.27
N PRO A 11 3.03 -13.28 11.36
CA PRO A 11 2.30 -12.40 12.27
C PRO A 11 1.77 -11.12 11.62
N ALA A 12 2.47 -10.55 10.64
CA ALA A 12 2.02 -9.36 9.93
C ALA A 12 0.72 -9.62 9.14
N PHE A 13 0.60 -10.77 8.48
CA PHE A 13 -0.63 -11.18 7.80
C PHE A 13 -1.78 -11.45 8.77
N LEU A 14 -1.51 -12.16 9.87
CA LEU A 14 -2.51 -12.40 10.92
C LEU A 14 -3.07 -11.08 11.47
N ASN A 15 -2.21 -10.07 11.66
CA ASN A 15 -2.62 -8.73 12.11
C ASN A 15 -3.50 -7.99 11.09
N ARG A 16 -3.57 -8.46 9.83
CA ARG A 16 -4.45 -7.94 8.77
C ARG A 16 -5.69 -8.81 8.53
N GLY A 17 -5.94 -9.80 9.40
CA GLY A 17 -7.13 -10.66 9.33
C GLY A 17 -7.01 -11.85 8.37
N VAL A 18 -5.81 -12.12 7.84
CA VAL A 18 -5.55 -13.32 7.03
C VAL A 18 -5.50 -14.54 7.95
N SER A 19 -6.00 -15.68 7.47
CA SER A 19 -5.97 -16.95 8.21
C SER A 19 -4.53 -17.42 8.44
N LEU A 20 -4.28 -18.21 9.49
CA LEU A 20 -2.94 -18.75 9.73
C LEU A 20 -2.47 -19.67 8.60
N GLU A 21 -3.40 -20.38 7.96
CA GLU A 21 -3.13 -21.26 6.83
C GLU A 21 -2.64 -20.44 5.63
N ASP A 22 -3.41 -19.44 5.22
CA ASP A 22 -3.03 -18.56 4.09
C ASP A 22 -1.75 -17.77 4.42
N ALA A 23 -1.61 -17.25 5.65
CA ALA A 23 -0.44 -16.49 6.05
C ALA A 23 0.87 -17.30 5.97
N ARG A 24 0.80 -18.62 6.16
CA ARG A 24 1.95 -19.54 6.02
C ARG A 24 2.23 -19.91 4.56
N ASP A 25 1.26 -19.73 3.68
CA ASP A 25 1.38 -19.97 2.23
C ASP A 25 1.67 -18.67 1.45
N TYR A 26 2.20 -17.65 2.12
CA TYR A 26 2.54 -16.39 1.47
C TYR A 26 3.64 -16.56 0.42
N SER A 27 3.70 -15.61 -0.51
CA SER A 27 4.77 -15.50 -1.50
C SER A 27 5.25 -14.07 -1.63
N VAL A 28 6.39 -13.92 -2.30
CA VAL A 28 6.98 -12.63 -2.64
C VAL A 28 6.55 -12.26 -4.05
N VAL A 29 6.05 -11.03 -4.21
CA VAL A 29 5.68 -10.44 -5.50
C VAL A 29 6.65 -9.30 -5.79
N GLY A 30 7.23 -9.29 -6.99
CA GLY A 30 8.09 -8.19 -7.42
C GLY A 30 9.40 -8.13 -6.64
N CYS A 31 9.57 -7.10 -5.81
CA CYS A 31 10.82 -6.79 -5.13
C CYS A 31 10.86 -7.37 -3.72
N VAL A 32 9.95 -6.98 -2.85
CA VAL A 32 9.90 -7.35 -1.42
C VAL A 32 8.46 -7.49 -0.90
N GLU A 33 7.48 -7.27 -1.76
CA GLU A 33 6.08 -7.22 -1.41
C GLU A 33 5.54 -8.63 -1.17
N LEU A 34 4.61 -8.76 -0.25
CA LEU A 34 4.12 -10.04 0.24
C LEU A 34 2.66 -10.20 -0.16
N SER A 35 2.29 -11.36 -0.68
CA SER A 35 0.94 -11.64 -1.17
C SER A 35 0.53 -13.08 -0.88
N ILE A 36 -0.77 -13.34 -0.81
CA ILE A 36 -1.28 -14.70 -0.80
C ILE A 36 -1.53 -15.14 -2.25
N PRO A 37 -0.80 -16.15 -2.77
CA PRO A 37 -0.98 -16.64 -4.13
C PRO A 37 -2.44 -16.99 -4.43
N GLY A 38 -2.95 -16.52 -5.57
CA GLY A 38 -4.30 -16.87 -6.03
C GLY A 38 -5.45 -16.35 -5.16
N ARG A 39 -5.18 -15.50 -4.16
CA ARG A 39 -6.22 -14.96 -3.25
C ARG A 39 -6.14 -13.45 -3.01
N THR A 40 -5.05 -12.80 -3.42
CA THR A 40 -4.84 -11.38 -3.13
C THR A 40 -4.60 -10.58 -4.41
N TYR A 41 -5.36 -9.49 -4.56
CA TYR A 41 -5.06 -8.40 -5.48
C TYR A 41 -4.57 -7.20 -4.67
N GLY A 42 -3.25 -7.10 -4.52
CA GLY A 42 -2.65 -6.24 -3.49
C GLY A 42 -2.25 -4.84 -3.94
N LEU A 43 -2.27 -4.54 -5.25
CA LEU A 43 -1.80 -3.27 -5.83
C LEU A 43 -0.46 -2.82 -5.20
N HIS A 44 0.47 -3.77 -5.09
CA HIS A 44 1.61 -3.75 -4.18
C HIS A 44 2.57 -2.56 -4.35
N ASP A 45 2.63 -1.99 -5.56
CA ASP A 45 3.43 -0.80 -5.89
C ASP A 45 2.58 0.24 -6.65
N ILE A 46 1.45 0.65 -6.07
CA ILE A 46 0.57 1.66 -6.68
C ILE A 46 1.15 3.08 -6.61
N ALA A 47 2.00 3.36 -5.62
CA ALA A 47 2.56 4.68 -5.41
C ALA A 47 3.85 4.64 -4.58
N MET A 48 4.78 5.54 -4.91
CA MET A 48 5.98 5.81 -4.13
C MET A 48 5.88 7.17 -3.43
N PHE A 49 6.22 7.22 -2.14
CA PHE A 49 6.11 8.43 -1.33
C PHE A 49 7.50 8.98 -0.93
N ASN A 50 7.79 10.23 -1.29
CA ASN A 50 9.06 10.88 -0.95
C ASN A 50 8.96 11.63 0.40
N LEU A 51 9.35 10.94 1.48
CA LEU A 51 9.39 11.52 2.84
C LEU A 51 10.33 12.73 2.94
N LEU A 52 11.46 12.72 2.21
CA LEU A 52 12.43 13.81 2.26
C LEU A 52 11.87 15.08 1.63
N LYS A 53 11.00 14.96 0.63
CA LYS A 53 10.32 16.15 0.07
C LYS A 53 9.41 16.82 1.08
N VAL A 54 8.73 16.05 1.92
CA VAL A 54 7.90 16.60 3.00
C VAL A 54 8.76 17.32 4.03
N MET A 55 9.90 16.73 4.40
CA MET A 55 10.87 17.38 5.29
C MET A 55 11.41 18.68 4.69
N GLU A 56 11.77 18.68 3.41
CA GLU A 56 12.24 19.88 2.68
C GLU A 56 11.22 21.01 2.74
N ILE A 57 9.93 20.71 2.50
CA ILE A 57 8.83 21.69 2.59
C ILE A 57 8.72 22.26 4.01
N CYS A 58 8.74 21.41 5.04
CA CYS A 58 8.69 21.87 6.44
C CYS A 58 9.87 22.77 6.81
N LEU A 59 11.08 22.47 6.33
CA LEU A 59 12.26 23.28 6.61
C LEU A 59 12.16 24.65 5.93
N HIS A 60 11.75 24.69 4.66
CA HIS A 60 11.57 25.96 3.94
C HIS A 60 10.50 26.84 4.58
N GLU A 61 9.37 26.29 5.03
CA GLU A 61 8.31 27.06 5.69
C GLU A 61 8.74 27.65 7.05
N ASN A 62 9.77 27.08 7.68
CA ASN A 62 10.30 27.57 8.95
C ASN A 62 11.63 28.33 8.79
N GLU A 63 12.02 28.71 7.57
CA GLU A 63 13.21 29.51 7.36
C GLU A 63 13.11 30.84 8.13
N GLY A 64 14.09 31.10 9.00
CA GLY A 64 14.09 32.28 9.87
C GLY A 64 13.14 32.23 11.08
N ASN A 65 12.45 31.11 11.31
CA ASN A 65 11.56 30.96 12.46
C ASN A 65 12.35 30.71 13.77
N ALA A 66 12.71 31.79 14.46
CA ALA A 66 13.46 31.74 15.73
C ALA A 66 12.69 31.10 16.90
N ALA A 67 11.37 30.92 16.79
CA ALA A 67 10.54 30.28 17.80
C ALA A 67 10.39 28.75 17.58
N LEU A 68 10.94 28.22 16.49
CA LEU A 68 10.83 26.80 16.18
C LEU A 68 11.58 25.95 17.20
N THR A 69 10.90 24.94 17.73
CA THR A 69 11.51 23.87 18.52
C THR A 69 11.65 22.61 17.67
N TYR A 70 12.55 21.70 18.09
CA TYR A 70 12.72 20.42 17.45
C TYR A 70 11.41 19.61 17.44
N GLU A 71 10.71 19.58 18.57
CA GLU A 71 9.44 18.89 18.73
C GLU A 71 8.36 19.51 17.83
N GLY A 72 8.33 20.84 17.72
CA GLY A 72 7.42 21.56 16.84
C GLY A 72 7.65 21.24 15.37
N LEU A 73 8.92 21.16 14.95
CA LEU A 73 9.28 20.75 13.59
C LEU A 73 8.85 19.31 13.31
N LEU A 74 9.11 18.38 14.23
CA LEU A 74 8.69 16.99 14.08
C LEU A 74 7.17 16.86 13.95
N GLU A 75 6.41 17.61 14.74
CA GLU A 75 4.95 17.60 14.67
C GLU A 75 4.46 18.14 13.33
N GLN A 76 5.04 19.23 12.83
CA GLN A 76 4.73 19.76 11.51
C GLN A 76 5.04 18.76 10.38
N ILE A 77 6.18 18.06 10.46
CA ILE A 77 6.54 17.01 9.49
C ILE A 77 5.51 15.89 9.53
N ARG A 78 5.12 15.40 10.72
CA ARG A 78 4.09 14.35 10.86
C ARG A 78 2.75 14.78 10.28
N ALA A 79 2.31 16.01 10.59
CA ALA A 79 1.07 16.56 10.07
C ALA A 79 1.10 16.65 8.53
N LYS A 80 2.20 17.11 7.93
CA LYS A 80 2.32 17.17 6.47
C LYS A 80 2.43 15.79 5.82
N ILE A 81 3.12 14.82 6.43
CA ILE A 81 3.14 13.44 5.95
C ILE A 81 1.69 12.93 5.87
N SER A 82 0.90 13.12 6.93
CA SER A 82 -0.52 12.73 6.95
C SER A 82 -1.32 13.40 5.82
N HIS A 83 -1.14 14.70 5.62
CA HIS A 83 -1.79 15.43 4.54
C HIS A 83 -1.44 14.87 3.14
N TYR A 84 -0.15 14.73 2.82
CA TYR A 84 0.26 14.25 1.50
C TYR A 84 -0.03 12.76 1.28
N ILE A 85 -0.02 11.92 2.32
CA ILE A 85 -0.49 10.54 2.23
C ILE A 85 -1.98 10.51 1.88
N THR A 86 -2.79 11.40 2.46
CA THR A 86 -4.22 11.49 2.13
C THR A 86 -4.43 11.76 0.63
N LEU A 87 -3.69 12.72 0.07
CA LEU A 87 -3.72 13.01 -1.36
C LEU A 87 -3.23 11.84 -2.22
N MET A 88 -2.19 11.13 -1.77
CA MET A 88 -1.70 9.94 -2.45
C MET A 88 -2.76 8.84 -2.49
N VAL A 89 -3.47 8.60 -1.38
CA VAL A 89 -4.56 7.63 -1.30
C VAL A 89 -5.71 8.02 -2.23
N GLU A 90 -6.08 9.30 -2.29
CA GLU A 90 -7.08 9.80 -3.24
C GLU A 90 -6.66 9.51 -4.69
N GLY A 91 -5.40 9.79 -5.04
CA GLY A 91 -4.85 9.47 -6.36
C GLY A 91 -4.87 7.97 -6.68
N SER A 92 -4.44 7.13 -5.74
CA SER A 92 -4.47 5.68 -5.88
C SER A 92 -5.89 5.14 -6.09
N ASN A 93 -6.88 5.65 -5.36
CA ASN A 93 -8.28 5.25 -5.51
C ASN A 93 -8.84 5.64 -6.88
N ILE A 94 -8.45 6.80 -7.43
CA ILE A 94 -8.83 7.20 -8.79
C ILE A 94 -8.25 6.22 -9.81
N CYS A 95 -6.98 5.83 -9.66
CA CYS A 95 -6.35 4.82 -10.51
C CYS A 95 -7.08 3.48 -10.42
N ASP A 96 -7.42 3.02 -9.21
CA ASP A 96 -8.12 1.75 -8.97
C ASP A 96 -9.50 1.73 -9.65
N ILE A 97 -10.30 2.79 -9.46
CA ILE A 97 -11.58 3.00 -10.16
C ILE A 97 -11.39 3.00 -11.68
N GLY A 98 -10.33 3.65 -12.17
CA GLY A 98 -10.00 3.66 -13.59
C GLY A 98 -9.73 2.26 -14.15
N HIS A 99 -9.02 1.41 -13.41
CA HIS A 99 -8.78 0.02 -13.83
C HIS A 99 -10.08 -0.78 -13.86
N ARG A 100 -10.92 -0.64 -12.84
CA ARG A 100 -12.25 -1.26 -12.82
C ARG A 100 -13.09 -0.91 -14.05
N ASP A 101 -13.18 0.38 -14.37
CA ASP A 101 -14.12 0.86 -15.38
C ASP A 101 -13.61 0.63 -16.82
N TRP A 102 -12.28 0.64 -17.03
CA TRP A 102 -11.69 0.70 -18.37
C TRP A 102 -10.73 -0.42 -18.70
N ALA A 103 -10.22 -1.15 -17.71
CA ALA A 103 -9.21 -2.19 -17.90
C ALA A 103 -9.49 -3.46 -17.08
N PRO A 104 -10.68 -4.07 -17.18
CA PRO A 104 -10.93 -5.37 -16.55
C PRO A 104 -9.97 -6.42 -17.12
N VAL A 105 -9.60 -7.41 -16.30
CA VAL A 105 -8.61 -8.43 -16.65
C VAL A 105 -9.14 -9.86 -16.48
N PRO A 106 -10.11 -10.31 -17.31
CA PRO A 106 -10.81 -11.58 -17.11
C PRO A 106 -9.90 -12.80 -17.05
N LEU A 107 -8.79 -12.79 -17.79
CA LEU A 107 -7.80 -13.87 -17.75
C LEU A 107 -7.15 -13.96 -16.36
N LEU A 108 -6.74 -12.84 -15.76
CA LEU A 108 -6.19 -12.83 -14.41
C LEU A 108 -7.25 -13.25 -13.40
N SER A 109 -8.47 -12.72 -13.52
CA SER A 109 -9.62 -13.05 -12.67
C SER A 109 -9.91 -14.56 -12.65
N SER A 110 -9.64 -15.28 -13.75
CA SER A 110 -9.80 -16.75 -13.80
C SER A 110 -8.81 -17.53 -12.92
N PHE A 111 -7.71 -16.90 -12.49
CA PHE A 111 -6.68 -17.50 -11.62
C PHE A 111 -6.77 -17.03 -10.16
N ILE A 112 -7.68 -16.11 -9.85
CA ILE A 112 -7.89 -15.62 -8.48
C ILE A 112 -9.17 -16.23 -7.91
N SER A 113 -9.07 -16.71 -6.68
CA SER A 113 -10.18 -17.27 -5.91
C SER A 113 -11.34 -16.29 -5.85
N ASP A 114 -12.55 -16.83 -5.75
CA ASP A 114 -13.83 -16.13 -5.64
C ASP A 114 -14.29 -15.32 -6.86
N CYS A 115 -13.39 -14.84 -7.74
CA CYS A 115 -13.77 -14.02 -8.91
C CYS A 115 -14.80 -14.72 -9.80
N LEU A 116 -14.56 -16.00 -10.12
CA LEU A 116 -15.48 -16.80 -10.92
C LEU A 116 -16.80 -17.10 -10.20
N GLU A 117 -16.76 -17.34 -8.89
CA GLU A 117 -17.95 -17.62 -8.08
C GLU A 117 -18.84 -16.37 -7.97
N LYS A 118 -18.23 -15.20 -7.73
CA LYS A 118 -18.92 -13.91 -7.66
C LYS A 118 -19.32 -13.39 -9.05
N GLY A 119 -18.75 -13.95 -10.12
CA GLY A 119 -18.96 -13.47 -11.49
C GLY A 119 -18.47 -12.02 -11.68
N ARG A 120 -17.39 -11.64 -10.99
CA ARG A 120 -16.84 -10.28 -11.00
C ARG A 120 -15.36 -10.31 -11.35
N ASP A 121 -14.91 -9.27 -12.03
CA ASP A 121 -13.50 -9.10 -12.32
C ASP A 121 -12.73 -8.74 -11.03
N ILE A 122 -11.46 -9.13 -10.96
CA ILE A 122 -10.62 -8.84 -9.80
C ILE A 122 -10.48 -7.33 -9.56
N THR A 123 -10.52 -6.50 -10.61
CA THR A 123 -10.50 -5.04 -10.46
C THR A 123 -11.80 -4.46 -9.89
N ASP A 124 -12.88 -5.24 -9.80
CA ASP A 124 -14.17 -4.87 -9.19
C ASP A 124 -14.44 -5.64 -7.87
N GLY A 125 -13.38 -6.14 -7.23
CA GLY A 125 -13.47 -6.86 -5.96
C GLY A 125 -14.07 -8.27 -6.08
N GLY A 126 -13.78 -8.94 -7.21
CA GLY A 126 -14.06 -10.36 -7.43
C GLY A 126 -13.56 -11.28 -6.32
#